data_AF-A0A972HUU3-F1
#
_entry.id   AF-A0A972HUU3-F1
#
_cell.length_a   1.000
_cell.length_b   1.000
_cell.length_c   1.000
_cell.angle_alpha   90.00
_cell.angle_beta   90.00
_cell.angle_gamma   90.00
#
_symmetry.space_group_name_H-M   'P 1'
#
loop_
_entity.id
_entity.type
_entity.pdbx_description
1 polymer ?
#
loop_
_entity_poly.entity_id
_entity_poly.type
_entity_poly.pdbx_seq_one_letter_code
_entity_poly.pdbx_strand_id
1 'polypeptide(L)'
;MITIQEASKYASEFTGKNISESNISYLIQYGRIDKFVENNTVLVSKEQIREYYSSYQGKREIDWKDKLGDDLNWKLSFDTYKESETTKHVHRLHPYKGKFIPQLVEYFLDDKTDDFKKQVYFQKGDIVLDPFCGSGTTLVQANELGMHAIGVEVSEFNTLISNCKIQKYDIDLLKKIINDITKKLEEFDESISAIRLEDELLDALYIFNSKYFPSPEYRKRVYRKEINENEYGKQKEEEFLPIFYSIIEKYDIKKPDNPETFLDKWYFGTARKEIDFVKALIDQVEDEKTKNILKVILSRTIRSCRATTHSDLATLIEPVYTTYYCKKHKKICKPLFTISKWWKKYSRDTVKRLNEFKQYRTDTVQVCFNGDSTTIDLEREIENFGGELAESYRKNKIKGIFSSPPYV
;
A
#
# COMPACT_ATOMS: atom_id res chain seq x y z
N MET A 1 20.66 -29.02 7.72
CA MET A 1 19.80 -27.97 8.31
C MET A 1 20.63 -26.72 8.44
N ILE A 2 20.05 -25.53 8.24
CA ILE A 2 20.76 -24.24 8.32
C ILE A 2 19.94 -23.23 9.09
N THR A 3 20.60 -22.24 9.70
CA THR A 3 19.93 -21.14 10.41
C THR A 3 19.14 -20.23 9.46
N ILE A 4 18.25 -19.40 10.00
CA ILE A 4 17.52 -18.39 9.20
C ILE A 4 18.48 -17.45 8.45
N GLN A 5 19.56 -17.04 9.11
CA GLN A 5 20.57 -16.15 8.51
C GLN A 5 21.28 -16.83 7.33
N GLU A 6 21.79 -18.06 7.53
CA GLU A 6 22.44 -18.85 6.47
C GLU A 6 21.47 -19.19 5.33
N ALA A 7 20.21 -19.48 5.65
CA ALA A 7 19.14 -19.69 4.67
C ALA A 7 18.90 -18.46 3.80
N SER A 8 18.91 -17.27 4.39
CA SER A 8 18.71 -16.02 3.66
C SER A 8 19.87 -15.76 2.69
N LYS A 9 21.11 -15.99 3.13
CA LYS A 9 22.32 -15.89 2.29
C LYS A 9 22.30 -16.93 1.16
N TYR A 10 22.06 -18.20 1.48
CA TYR A 10 21.97 -19.27 0.48
C TYR A 10 20.88 -18.99 -0.55
N ALA A 11 19.66 -18.60 -0.12
CA ALA A 11 18.58 -18.27 -1.03
C ALA A 11 18.93 -17.08 -1.92
N SER A 12 19.66 -16.09 -1.37
CA SER A 12 20.09 -14.93 -2.15
C SER A 12 21.09 -15.30 -3.24
N GLU A 13 22.11 -16.07 -2.88
CA GLU A 13 23.11 -16.60 -3.82
C GLU A 13 22.46 -17.50 -4.87
N PHE A 14 21.56 -18.38 -4.47
CA PHE A 14 20.88 -19.33 -5.35
C PHE A 14 19.94 -18.64 -6.35
N THR A 15 19.26 -17.58 -5.94
CA THR A 15 18.28 -16.89 -6.80
C THR A 15 18.85 -15.67 -7.52
N GLY A 16 20.02 -15.19 -7.13
CA GLY A 16 20.56 -13.88 -7.55
C GLY A 16 19.76 -12.68 -7.03
N LYS A 17 18.83 -12.88 -6.08
CA LYS A 17 17.98 -11.83 -5.50
C LYS A 17 18.38 -11.56 -4.06
N ASN A 18 18.17 -10.35 -3.55
CA ASN A 18 18.35 -10.10 -2.12
C ASN A 18 17.19 -10.74 -1.33
N ILE A 19 17.43 -11.88 -0.67
CA ILE A 19 16.45 -12.55 0.21
C ILE A 19 16.85 -12.27 1.66
N SER A 20 15.98 -11.58 2.39
CA SER A 20 16.24 -11.23 3.79
C SER A 20 15.82 -12.36 4.75
N GLU A 21 16.31 -12.32 5.99
CA GLU A 21 15.85 -13.21 7.06
C GLU A 21 14.32 -13.15 7.24
N SER A 22 13.72 -11.97 7.11
CA SER A 22 12.26 -11.80 7.18
C SER A 22 11.51 -12.59 6.10
N ASN A 23 12.12 -12.76 4.91
CA ASN A 23 11.55 -13.59 3.84
C ASN A 23 11.58 -15.06 4.24
N ILE A 24 12.67 -15.55 4.83
CA ILE A 24 12.77 -16.93 5.31
C ILE A 24 11.78 -17.16 6.46
N SER A 25 11.72 -16.24 7.44
CA SER A 25 10.73 -16.30 8.52
C SER A 25 9.30 -16.30 7.99
N TYR A 26 9.03 -15.55 6.92
CA TYR A 26 7.73 -15.57 6.24
C TYR A 26 7.43 -16.95 5.63
N LEU A 27 8.38 -17.60 4.94
CA LEU A 27 8.17 -18.95 4.40
C LEU A 27 7.81 -19.96 5.50
N ILE A 28 8.51 -19.89 6.64
CA ILE A 28 8.20 -20.71 7.82
C ILE A 28 6.79 -20.40 8.34
N GLN A 29 6.50 -19.12 8.58
CA GLN A 29 5.23 -18.68 9.14
C GLN A 29 4.05 -19.10 8.27
N TYR A 30 4.22 -19.09 6.95
CA TYR A 30 3.18 -19.46 5.99
C TYR A 30 3.15 -20.96 5.66
N GLY A 31 3.98 -21.77 6.32
CA GLY A 31 4.04 -23.23 6.14
C GLY A 31 4.53 -23.66 4.77
N ARG A 32 5.37 -22.83 4.12
CA ARG A 32 6.00 -23.15 2.83
C ARG A 32 7.25 -24.01 2.99
N ILE A 33 7.93 -23.86 4.11
CA ILE A 33 9.08 -24.68 4.52
C ILE A 33 8.93 -25.04 6.00
N ASP A 34 9.59 -26.10 6.43
CA ASP A 34 9.48 -26.60 7.79
C ASP A 34 10.38 -25.84 8.77
N LYS A 35 9.85 -25.66 9.99
CA LYS A 35 10.59 -25.11 11.14
C LYS A 35 11.14 -26.27 11.96
N PHE A 36 12.43 -26.21 12.26
CA PHE A 36 13.09 -27.12 13.18
C PHE A 36 13.72 -26.29 14.30
N VAL A 37 13.75 -26.83 15.51
CA VAL A 37 14.33 -26.14 16.67
C VAL A 37 15.35 -27.08 17.30
N GLU A 38 16.60 -26.63 17.35
CA GLU A 38 17.71 -27.35 17.97
C GLU A 38 18.48 -26.36 18.84
N ASN A 39 18.66 -26.67 20.14
CA ASN A 39 19.34 -25.80 21.11
C ASN A 39 18.85 -24.33 21.09
N ASN A 40 17.52 -24.12 21.15
CA ASN A 40 16.86 -22.80 21.03
C ASN A 40 17.11 -22.03 19.72
N THR A 41 17.77 -22.64 18.73
CA THR A 41 18.01 -22.03 17.43
C THR A 41 17.01 -22.56 16.42
N VAL A 42 16.43 -21.65 15.61
CA VAL A 42 15.51 -22.03 14.55
C VAL A 42 16.30 -22.39 13.30
N LEU A 43 16.09 -23.62 12.83
CA LEU A 43 16.71 -24.19 11.65
C LEU A 43 15.67 -24.50 10.56
N VAL A 44 16.12 -24.52 9.31
CA VAL A 44 15.32 -24.83 8.13
C VAL A 44 16.08 -25.78 7.18
N SER A 45 15.35 -26.51 6.35
CA SER A 45 15.94 -27.38 5.34
C SER A 45 16.42 -26.57 4.14
N LYS A 46 17.71 -26.74 3.77
CA LYS A 46 18.31 -26.13 2.58
C LYS A 46 17.62 -26.62 1.30
N GLU A 47 17.21 -27.88 1.28
CA GLU A 47 16.53 -28.51 0.16
C GLU A 47 15.14 -27.92 -0.07
N GLN A 48 14.34 -27.74 0.99
CA GLN A 48 13.01 -27.11 0.87
C GLN A 48 13.09 -25.66 0.40
N ILE A 49 14.14 -24.93 0.80
CA ILE A 49 14.40 -23.58 0.27
C ILE A 49 14.67 -23.64 -1.23
N ARG A 50 15.54 -24.57 -1.66
CA ARG A 50 15.87 -24.77 -3.07
C ARG A 50 14.61 -25.12 -3.88
N GLU A 51 13.84 -26.12 -3.45
CA GLU A 51 12.59 -26.53 -4.09
C GLU A 51 11.60 -25.38 -4.22
N TYR A 52 11.40 -24.62 -3.13
CA TYR A 52 10.52 -23.46 -3.13
C TYR A 52 10.92 -22.46 -4.21
N TYR A 53 12.19 -22.03 -4.24
CA TYR A 53 12.63 -21.01 -5.19
C TYR A 53 12.80 -21.54 -6.63
N SER A 54 13.17 -22.82 -6.81
CA SER A 54 13.21 -23.48 -8.12
C SER A 54 11.82 -23.63 -8.74
N SER A 55 10.75 -23.78 -7.93
CA SER A 55 9.39 -23.89 -8.46
C SER A 55 8.91 -22.64 -9.22
N TYR A 56 9.54 -21.48 -9.00
CA TYR A 56 9.21 -20.21 -9.63
C TYR A 56 10.21 -19.77 -10.72
N GLN A 57 11.42 -20.36 -10.78
CA GLN A 57 12.42 -19.98 -11.77
C GLN A 57 12.06 -20.49 -13.17
N GLY A 58 12.05 -19.60 -14.17
CA GLY A 58 11.90 -19.93 -15.60
C GLY A 58 10.49 -20.27 -16.08
N LYS A 59 9.63 -20.87 -15.24
CA LYS A 59 8.29 -21.30 -15.67
C LYS A 59 7.42 -20.16 -16.16
N ARG A 60 7.38 -19.02 -15.45
CA ARG A 60 6.53 -17.89 -15.85
C ARG A 60 6.95 -17.27 -17.18
N GLU A 61 8.25 -17.08 -17.40
CA GLU A 61 8.74 -16.51 -18.66
C GLU A 61 8.38 -17.41 -19.84
N ILE A 62 8.60 -18.71 -19.71
CA ILE A 62 8.25 -19.71 -20.72
C ILE A 62 6.73 -19.74 -20.93
N ASP A 63 5.95 -19.86 -19.85
CA ASP A 63 4.47 -19.91 -19.92
C ASP A 63 3.87 -18.67 -20.62
N TRP A 64 4.47 -17.49 -20.44
CA TRP A 64 3.98 -16.25 -21.05
C TRP A 64 4.50 -16.05 -22.47
N LYS A 65 5.74 -16.46 -22.79
CA LYS A 65 6.24 -16.49 -24.16
C LYS A 65 5.44 -17.47 -25.02
N ASP A 66 5.08 -18.63 -24.48
CA ASP A 66 4.21 -19.60 -25.17
C ASP A 66 2.81 -19.05 -25.47
N LYS A 67 2.30 -18.12 -24.63
CA LYS A 67 0.96 -17.52 -24.79
C LYS A 67 0.93 -16.26 -25.65
N LEU A 68 1.96 -15.42 -25.54
CA LEU A 68 2.00 -14.08 -26.13
C LEU A 68 3.01 -13.95 -27.28
N GLY A 69 3.80 -15.00 -27.53
CA GLY A 69 4.83 -15.04 -28.56
C GLY A 69 6.19 -14.49 -28.11
N ASP A 70 7.17 -14.59 -29.02
CA ASP A 70 8.57 -14.25 -28.78
C ASP A 70 8.85 -12.74 -28.74
N ASP A 71 7.88 -11.88 -29.10
CA ASP A 71 8.00 -10.41 -29.04
C ASP A 71 7.87 -9.87 -27.58
N LEU A 72 7.65 -10.77 -26.61
CA LEU A 72 7.58 -10.42 -25.20
C LEU A 72 8.97 -10.08 -24.64
N ASN A 73 9.22 -8.80 -24.39
CA ASN A 73 10.41 -8.37 -23.66
C ASN A 73 10.26 -8.65 -22.15
N TRP A 74 10.65 -9.86 -21.71
CA TRP A 74 10.56 -10.28 -20.31
C TRP A 74 11.36 -9.39 -19.34
N LYS A 75 12.38 -8.65 -19.82
CA LYS A 75 13.16 -7.72 -18.98
C LYS A 75 12.27 -6.61 -18.41
N LEU A 76 11.18 -6.24 -19.10
CA LEU A 76 10.20 -5.24 -18.67
C LEU A 76 9.04 -5.83 -17.85
N SER A 77 9.10 -7.11 -17.49
CA SER A 77 8.12 -7.72 -16.58
C SER A 77 8.31 -7.28 -15.12
N PHE A 78 9.55 -6.88 -14.76
CA PHE A 78 9.98 -6.58 -13.40
C PHE A 78 9.61 -7.67 -12.38
N ASP A 79 9.50 -8.93 -12.84
CA ASP A 79 9.09 -10.09 -12.02
C ASP A 79 10.05 -10.40 -10.86
N THR A 80 11.27 -9.88 -10.96
CA THR A 80 12.32 -10.00 -9.94
C THR A 80 12.22 -8.96 -8.82
N TYR A 81 11.48 -7.87 -9.04
CA TYR A 81 11.37 -6.76 -8.08
C TYR A 81 10.40 -7.09 -6.95
N LYS A 82 10.78 -6.72 -5.72
CA LYS A 82 9.89 -6.77 -4.57
C LYS A 82 8.88 -5.64 -4.64
N GLU A 83 7.75 -5.81 -3.97
CA GLU A 83 6.72 -4.78 -3.86
C GLU A 83 7.26 -3.48 -3.24
N SER A 84 8.25 -3.55 -2.33
CA SER A 84 8.90 -2.35 -1.78
C SER A 84 9.68 -1.56 -2.83
N GLU A 85 10.22 -2.23 -3.84
CA GLU A 85 11.02 -1.62 -4.92
C GLU A 85 10.09 -1.05 -6.00
N THR A 86 9.04 -1.79 -6.37
CA THR A 86 7.99 -1.31 -7.30
C THR A 86 7.06 -0.27 -6.68
N THR A 87 7.29 0.09 -5.41
CA THR A 87 6.56 1.15 -4.70
C THR A 87 7.48 2.07 -3.91
N LYS A 88 8.68 2.34 -4.46
CA LYS A 88 9.72 3.20 -3.86
C LYS A 88 9.19 4.58 -3.43
N HIS A 89 9.76 5.11 -2.34
CA HIS A 89 9.46 6.43 -1.74
C HIS A 89 7.96 6.78 -1.72
N VAL A 90 7.54 7.89 -2.32
CA VAL A 90 6.15 8.39 -2.36
C VAL A 90 5.16 7.56 -3.21
N HIS A 91 5.58 6.52 -3.94
CA HIS A 91 4.64 5.74 -4.79
C HIS A 91 3.60 4.93 -4.02
N ARG A 92 3.73 4.83 -2.69
CA ARG A 92 2.77 4.15 -1.80
C ARG A 92 2.15 5.04 -0.73
N LEU A 93 2.15 6.36 -0.90
CA LEU A 93 1.45 7.26 0.02
C LEU A 93 -0.04 6.91 0.14
N HIS A 94 -0.68 6.50 -0.96
CA HIS A 94 -2.03 5.93 -0.99
C HIS A 94 -2.11 4.75 -2.00
N PRO A 95 -2.85 3.66 -1.71
CA PRO A 95 -3.08 2.61 -2.70
C PRO A 95 -3.84 3.13 -3.92
N TYR A 96 -3.41 2.70 -5.12
CA TYR A 96 -4.06 3.00 -6.40
C TYR A 96 -3.97 1.74 -7.27
N LYS A 97 -5.11 1.27 -7.80
CA LYS A 97 -5.15 0.12 -8.74
C LYS A 97 -4.79 0.62 -10.13
N GLY A 98 -4.06 -0.17 -10.92
CA GLY A 98 -3.67 0.23 -12.27
C GLY A 98 -2.61 1.34 -12.30
N LYS A 99 -1.76 1.46 -11.28
CA LYS A 99 -0.56 2.32 -11.38
C LYS A 99 0.56 1.59 -12.11
N PHE A 100 1.42 2.35 -12.78
CA PHE A 100 2.70 1.87 -13.26
C PHE A 100 3.60 1.34 -12.14
N ILE A 101 4.43 0.36 -12.51
CA ILE A 101 5.69 0.11 -11.83
C ILE A 101 6.63 1.28 -12.17
N PRO A 102 7.19 2.01 -11.17
CA PRO A 102 8.02 3.19 -11.41
C PRO A 102 9.16 2.96 -12.41
N GLN A 103 9.82 1.80 -12.32
CA GLN A 103 10.94 1.41 -13.16
C GLN A 103 10.58 1.31 -14.65
N LEU A 104 9.31 1.01 -14.98
CA LEU A 104 8.85 1.04 -16.36
C LEU A 104 8.88 2.45 -16.92
N VAL A 105 8.43 3.42 -16.13
CA VAL A 105 8.48 4.83 -16.53
C VAL A 105 9.93 5.31 -16.62
N GLU A 106 10.76 4.97 -15.63
CA GLU A 106 12.18 5.30 -15.63
C GLU A 106 12.87 4.82 -16.90
N TYR A 107 12.62 3.57 -17.29
CA TYR A 107 13.21 2.96 -18.48
C TYR A 107 12.92 3.76 -19.76
N PHE A 108 11.69 4.26 -19.94
CA PHE A 108 11.33 5.00 -21.14
C PHE A 108 11.74 6.48 -21.11
N LEU A 109 11.80 7.07 -19.91
CA LEU A 109 12.14 8.48 -19.74
C LEU A 109 13.65 8.74 -19.61
N ASP A 110 14.45 7.76 -19.17
CA ASP A 110 15.90 7.95 -19.00
C ASP A 110 16.67 8.07 -20.34
N ASP A 111 17.97 8.33 -20.23
CA ASP A 111 18.88 8.51 -21.37
C ASP A 111 19.55 7.21 -21.83
N LYS A 112 19.17 6.05 -21.28
CA LYS A 112 19.79 4.76 -21.61
C LYS A 112 19.12 4.12 -22.82
N THR A 113 19.92 3.41 -23.60
CA THR A 113 19.46 2.59 -24.73
C THR A 113 19.88 1.15 -24.55
N ASP A 114 19.16 0.23 -25.17
CA ASP A 114 19.50 -1.18 -25.26
C ASP A 114 18.96 -1.78 -26.59
N ASP A 115 19.00 -3.10 -26.73
CA ASP A 115 18.53 -3.79 -27.93
C ASP A 115 17.05 -3.52 -28.27
N PHE A 116 16.25 -3.14 -27.26
CA PHE A 116 14.83 -2.84 -27.37
C PHE A 116 14.56 -1.33 -27.46
N LYS A 117 15.02 -0.55 -26.48
CA LYS A 117 14.98 0.92 -26.52
C LYS A 117 16.18 1.44 -27.30
N LYS A 118 16.01 1.56 -28.62
CA LYS A 118 17.08 1.94 -29.56
C LYS A 118 17.39 3.44 -29.61
N GLN A 119 16.57 4.28 -28.98
CA GLN A 119 16.75 5.72 -28.97
C GLN A 119 16.30 6.35 -27.65
N VAL A 120 16.80 7.55 -27.39
CA VAL A 120 16.41 8.39 -26.25
C VAL A 120 15.22 9.26 -26.67
N TYR A 121 14.12 9.18 -25.93
CA TYR A 121 12.87 9.90 -26.25
C TYR A 121 12.77 11.26 -25.57
N PHE A 122 13.40 11.42 -24.40
CA PHE A 122 13.35 12.62 -23.57
C PHE A 122 14.73 13.01 -23.05
N GLN A 123 14.91 14.30 -22.77
CA GLN A 123 16.11 14.89 -22.19
C GLN A 123 15.75 15.67 -20.93
N LYS A 124 16.76 15.94 -20.09
CA LYS A 124 16.58 16.81 -18.92
C LYS A 124 16.05 18.18 -19.35
N GLY A 125 15.06 18.69 -18.63
CA GLY A 125 14.34 19.93 -18.95
C GLY A 125 13.21 19.77 -19.96
N ASP A 126 13.01 18.59 -20.57
CA ASP A 126 11.81 18.34 -21.39
C ASP A 126 10.55 18.33 -20.52
N ILE A 127 9.40 18.56 -21.17
CA ILE A 127 8.07 18.48 -20.56
C ILE A 127 7.37 17.20 -21.04
N VAL A 128 7.06 16.33 -20.08
CA VAL A 128 6.29 15.08 -20.31
C VAL A 128 4.82 15.31 -19.97
N LEU A 129 3.90 14.89 -20.84
CA LEU A 129 2.46 14.90 -20.56
C LEU A 129 1.96 13.50 -20.22
N ASP A 130 1.17 13.39 -19.15
CA ASP A 130 0.39 12.21 -18.80
C ASP A 130 -1.11 12.59 -18.73
N PRO A 131 -1.89 12.39 -19.81
CA PRO A 131 -3.31 12.75 -19.84
C PRO A 131 -4.19 11.83 -18.97
N PHE A 132 -3.67 10.76 -18.36
CA PHE A 132 -4.43 9.89 -17.46
C PHE A 132 -3.60 9.63 -16.20
N CYS A 133 -3.27 10.72 -15.52
CA CYS A 133 -2.22 10.77 -14.51
C CYS A 133 -2.44 9.81 -13.33
N GLY A 134 -3.70 9.52 -12.98
CA GLY A 134 -4.05 8.67 -11.86
C GLY A 134 -3.36 9.14 -10.58
N SER A 135 -2.60 8.24 -9.95
CA SER A 135 -1.83 8.59 -8.73
C SER A 135 -0.48 9.29 -9.00
N GLY A 136 -0.11 9.60 -10.24
CA GLY A 136 1.06 10.43 -10.56
C GLY A 136 2.40 9.72 -10.68
N THR A 137 2.45 8.45 -11.08
CA THR A 137 3.75 7.75 -11.21
C THR A 137 4.64 8.45 -12.24
N THR A 138 4.10 8.85 -13.39
CA THR A 138 4.84 9.56 -14.45
C THR A 138 5.48 10.84 -13.95
N LEU A 139 4.71 11.67 -13.23
CA LEU A 139 5.18 12.96 -12.72
C LEU A 139 6.32 12.79 -11.71
N VAL A 140 6.19 11.82 -10.80
CA VAL A 140 7.23 11.55 -9.81
C VAL A 140 8.52 11.06 -10.48
N GLN A 141 8.45 10.18 -11.49
CA GLN A 141 9.65 9.68 -12.18
C GLN A 141 10.29 10.71 -13.11
N ALA A 142 9.48 11.53 -13.80
CA ALA A 142 9.99 12.66 -14.56
C ALA A 142 10.77 13.63 -13.66
N ASN A 143 10.27 13.90 -12.43
CA ASN A 143 10.99 14.73 -11.47
C ASN A 143 12.36 14.13 -11.09
N GLU A 144 12.44 12.83 -10.75
CA GLU A 144 13.72 12.17 -10.41
C GLU A 144 14.74 12.25 -11.54
N LEU A 145 14.27 12.21 -12.79
CA LEU A 145 15.10 12.24 -13.99
C LEU A 145 15.39 13.67 -14.49
N GLY A 146 14.91 14.71 -13.81
CA GLY A 146 15.18 16.10 -14.18
C GLY A 146 14.34 16.61 -15.36
N MET A 147 13.11 16.12 -15.50
CA MET A 147 12.11 16.60 -16.47
C MET A 147 10.95 17.29 -15.78
N HIS A 148 10.31 18.23 -16.48
CA HIS A 148 9.01 18.74 -16.09
C HIS A 148 7.93 17.72 -16.44
N ALA A 149 6.82 17.72 -15.71
CA ALA A 149 5.71 16.86 -16.07
C ALA A 149 4.36 17.49 -15.76
N ILE A 150 3.43 17.27 -16.68
CA ILE A 150 2.05 17.73 -16.60
C ILE A 150 1.16 16.51 -16.59
N GLY A 151 0.29 16.41 -15.60
CA GLY A 151 -0.73 15.39 -15.51
C GLY A 151 -2.12 15.98 -15.71
N VAL A 152 -3.02 15.20 -16.30
CA VAL A 152 -4.47 15.47 -16.25
C VAL A 152 -5.15 14.27 -15.62
N GLU A 153 -6.09 14.53 -14.71
CA GLU A 153 -6.85 13.48 -14.02
C GLU A 153 -8.26 13.98 -13.67
N VAL A 154 -9.27 13.20 -14.01
CA VAL A 154 -10.68 13.56 -13.79
C VAL A 154 -11.08 13.48 -12.32
N SER A 155 -10.51 12.53 -11.56
CA SER A 155 -10.81 12.38 -10.14
C SER A 155 -10.02 13.37 -9.30
N GLU A 156 -10.73 14.31 -8.68
CA GLU A 156 -10.15 15.31 -7.76
C GLU A 156 -9.29 14.66 -6.67
N PHE A 157 -9.73 13.52 -6.13
CA PHE A 157 -8.98 12.79 -5.11
C PHE A 157 -7.66 12.21 -5.65
N ASN A 158 -7.64 11.72 -6.89
CA ASN A 158 -6.41 11.21 -7.51
C ASN A 158 -5.46 12.35 -7.85
N THR A 159 -5.98 13.49 -8.33
CA THR A 159 -5.22 14.73 -8.51
C THR A 159 -4.57 15.17 -7.20
N LEU A 160 -5.32 15.16 -6.10
CA LEU A 160 -4.79 15.45 -4.76
C LEU A 160 -3.65 14.51 -4.36
N ILE A 161 -3.81 13.19 -4.56
CA ILE A 161 -2.74 12.21 -4.28
C ILE A 161 -1.50 12.52 -5.13
N SER A 162 -1.68 12.75 -6.44
CA SER A 162 -0.60 13.01 -7.39
C SER A 162 0.19 14.25 -6.97
N ASN A 163 -0.49 15.37 -6.74
CA ASN A 163 0.12 16.62 -6.29
C ASN A 163 0.77 16.48 -4.91
N CYS A 164 0.17 15.74 -3.98
CA CYS A 164 0.77 15.49 -2.68
C CYS A 164 2.11 14.73 -2.77
N LYS A 165 2.31 13.84 -3.75
CA LYS A 165 3.58 13.11 -3.93
C LYS A 165 4.71 14.01 -4.42
N ILE A 166 4.41 14.97 -5.29
CA ILE A 166 5.40 15.86 -5.92
C ILE A 166 5.62 17.15 -5.11
N GLN A 167 4.75 17.49 -4.16
CA GLN A 167 4.88 18.71 -3.38
C GLN A 167 6.15 18.72 -2.50
N LYS A 168 6.77 19.90 -2.35
CA LYS A 168 7.84 20.15 -1.36
C LYS A 168 7.19 20.51 -0.02
N TYR A 169 7.64 19.86 1.06
CA TYR A 169 7.10 20.04 2.42
C TYR A 169 8.19 20.51 3.39
N ASP A 170 7.78 21.33 4.35
CA ASP A 170 8.49 21.46 5.62
C ASP A 170 8.21 20.19 6.44
N ILE A 171 9.21 19.31 6.50
CA ILE A 171 9.10 18.01 7.16
C ILE A 171 8.98 18.15 8.67
N ASP A 172 9.57 19.19 9.27
CA ASP A 172 9.55 19.37 10.72
C ASP A 172 8.22 19.99 11.17
N LEU A 173 7.66 20.91 10.38
CA LEU A 173 6.27 21.37 10.56
C LEU A 173 5.28 20.21 10.44
N LEU A 174 5.41 19.38 9.39
CA LEU A 174 4.53 18.23 9.19
C LEU A 174 4.60 17.25 10.36
N LYS A 175 5.81 16.91 10.85
CA LYS A 175 5.99 16.06 12.03
C LYS A 175 5.35 16.67 13.27
N LYS A 176 5.54 17.97 13.50
CA LYS A 176 4.95 18.69 14.65
C LYS A 176 3.43 18.56 14.63
N ILE A 177 2.79 18.90 13.51
CA ILE A 177 1.33 18.83 13.37
C ILE A 177 0.82 17.38 13.51
N ILE A 178 1.51 16.41 12.90
CA ILE A 178 1.19 14.98 13.08
C ILE A 178 1.24 14.58 14.55
N ASN A 179 2.28 14.97 15.28
CA ASN A 179 2.44 14.64 16.69
C ASN A 179 1.35 15.30 17.53
N ASP A 180 1.02 16.57 17.26
CA ASP A 180 -0.04 17.29 17.96
C ASP A 180 -1.42 16.63 17.74
N ILE A 181 -1.76 16.28 16.49
CA ILE A 181 -2.99 15.55 16.17
C ILE A 181 -2.99 14.17 16.82
N THR A 182 -1.85 13.46 16.79
CA THR A 182 -1.74 12.12 17.40
C THR A 182 -1.96 12.19 18.90
N LYS A 183 -1.34 13.15 19.59
CA LYS A 183 -1.52 13.37 21.03
C LYS A 183 -2.97 13.72 21.35
N LYS A 184 -3.57 14.64 20.58
CA LYS A 184 -4.99 14.99 20.75
C LYS A 184 -5.91 13.80 20.49
N LEU A 185 -5.61 12.92 19.54
CA LEU A 185 -6.37 11.70 19.29
C LEU A 185 -6.25 10.72 20.47
N GLU A 186 -5.05 10.57 21.03
CA GLU A 186 -4.81 9.77 22.24
C GLU A 186 -5.47 10.36 23.50
N GLU A 187 -5.65 11.68 23.56
CA GLU A 187 -6.35 12.38 24.67
C GLU A 187 -7.87 12.42 24.47
N PHE A 188 -8.34 12.54 23.22
CA PHE A 188 -9.76 12.45 22.83
C PHE A 188 -10.36 11.09 23.16
N ASP A 189 -9.50 10.10 23.42
CA ASP A 189 -9.88 8.78 23.87
C ASP A 189 -10.55 8.81 25.27
N GLU A 190 -11.85 9.16 25.28
CA GLU A 190 -12.88 8.39 25.99
C GLU A 190 -12.94 6.92 25.49
N SER A 191 -12.11 6.57 24.50
CA SER A 191 -11.85 5.23 23.99
C SER A 191 -10.94 4.37 24.89
N ILE A 192 -10.72 4.75 26.16
CA ILE A 192 -10.23 3.80 27.19
C ILE A 192 -11.00 2.48 27.08
N SER A 193 -12.31 2.52 26.84
CA SER A 193 -13.13 1.34 26.58
C SER A 193 -12.83 0.65 25.25
N ALA A 194 -12.58 1.37 24.16
CA ALA A 194 -12.24 0.77 22.86
C ALA A 194 -10.84 0.15 22.84
N ILE A 195 -9.84 0.80 23.45
CA ILE A 195 -8.48 0.27 23.62
C ILE A 195 -8.52 -0.96 24.53
N ARG A 196 -9.17 -0.88 25.69
CA ARG A 196 -9.32 -2.03 26.60
C ARG A 196 -10.09 -3.18 25.94
N LEU A 197 -11.14 -2.87 25.17
CA LEU A 197 -11.84 -3.84 24.33
C LEU A 197 -10.90 -4.45 23.30
N GLU A 198 -10.10 -3.65 22.60
CA GLU A 198 -9.14 -4.16 21.63
C GLU A 198 -8.13 -5.10 22.28
N ASP A 199 -7.58 -4.74 23.44
CA ASP A 199 -6.61 -5.55 24.18
C ASP A 199 -7.24 -6.87 24.64
N GLU A 200 -8.40 -6.82 25.31
CA GLU A 200 -9.11 -8.01 25.80
C GLU A 200 -9.54 -8.94 24.65
N LEU A 201 -10.02 -8.37 23.54
CA LEU A 201 -10.39 -9.14 22.35
C LEU A 201 -9.16 -9.73 21.65
N LEU A 202 -8.02 -9.02 21.62
CA LEU A 202 -6.78 -9.54 21.07
C LEU A 202 -6.24 -10.70 21.90
N ASP A 203 -6.32 -10.64 23.23
CA ASP A 203 -5.92 -11.72 24.12
C ASP A 203 -6.81 -12.96 23.94
N ALA A 204 -8.13 -12.76 23.90
CA ALA A 204 -9.08 -13.83 23.63
C ALA A 204 -8.82 -14.48 22.26
N LEU A 205 -8.59 -13.66 21.22
CA LEU A 205 -8.22 -14.15 19.89
C LEU A 205 -6.86 -14.85 19.88
N TYR A 206 -5.89 -14.40 20.67
CA TYR A 206 -4.58 -15.03 20.76
C TYR A 206 -4.69 -16.43 21.34
N ILE A 207 -5.41 -16.58 22.46
CA ILE A 207 -5.66 -17.88 23.10
C ILE A 207 -6.40 -18.82 22.14
N PHE A 208 -7.49 -18.34 21.53
CA PHE A 208 -8.31 -19.12 20.62
C PHE A 208 -7.53 -19.52 19.36
N ASN A 209 -6.83 -18.58 18.72
CA ASN A 209 -6.08 -18.86 17.50
C ASN A 209 -4.86 -19.75 17.75
N SER A 210 -4.19 -19.63 18.89
CA SER A 210 -3.08 -20.51 19.24
C SER A 210 -3.54 -21.96 19.40
N LYS A 211 -4.75 -22.18 19.91
CA LYS A 211 -5.35 -23.51 20.06
C LYS A 211 -5.84 -24.09 18.72
N TYR A 212 -6.60 -23.32 17.94
CA TYR A 212 -7.33 -23.86 16.78
C TYR A 212 -6.66 -23.59 15.43
N PHE A 213 -5.76 -22.61 15.36
CA PHE A 213 -5.01 -22.22 14.15
C PHE A 213 -3.49 -22.14 14.41
N PRO A 214 -2.86 -23.16 15.04
CA PRO A 214 -1.44 -23.12 15.34
C PRO A 214 -0.62 -23.00 14.05
N SER A 215 0.24 -22.00 13.97
CA SER A 215 1.14 -21.81 12.84
C SER A 215 2.50 -22.44 13.15
N PRO A 216 3.10 -23.23 12.23
CA PRO A 216 2.67 -23.46 10.85
C PRO A 216 1.73 -24.65 10.65
N GLU A 217 1.47 -25.45 11.68
CA GLU A 217 0.83 -26.78 11.56
C GLU A 217 -0.54 -26.74 10.87
N TYR A 218 -1.45 -25.87 11.32
CA TYR A 218 -2.76 -25.69 10.69
C TYR A 218 -2.64 -25.39 9.19
N ARG A 219 -1.69 -24.53 8.82
CA ARG A 219 -1.49 -24.14 7.41
C ARG A 219 -1.05 -25.33 6.56
N LYS A 220 -0.18 -26.19 7.10
CA LYS A 220 0.28 -27.41 6.41
C LYS A 220 -0.86 -28.38 6.18
N ARG A 221 -1.66 -28.65 7.21
CA ARG A 221 -2.82 -29.55 7.13
C ARG A 221 -3.84 -29.07 6.07
N VAL A 222 -4.05 -27.75 5.98
CA VAL A 222 -4.85 -27.16 4.89
C VAL A 222 -4.23 -27.42 3.51
N TYR A 223 -2.91 -27.22 3.34
CA TYR A 223 -2.27 -27.47 2.03
C TYR A 223 -2.30 -28.95 1.63
N ARG A 224 -2.18 -29.86 2.59
CA ARG A 224 -2.30 -31.31 2.40
C ARG A 224 -3.75 -31.77 2.20
N LYS A 225 -4.71 -30.84 2.24
CA LYS A 225 -6.16 -31.10 2.14
C LYS A 225 -6.70 -32.02 3.24
N GLU A 226 -6.01 -32.10 4.37
CA GLU A 226 -6.46 -32.82 5.57
C GLU A 226 -7.56 -32.04 6.32
N ILE A 227 -7.63 -30.73 6.10
CA ILE A 227 -8.68 -29.85 6.63
C ILE A 227 -9.32 -29.10 5.45
N ASN A 228 -10.65 -29.12 5.38
CA ASN A 228 -11.39 -28.19 4.54
C ASN A 228 -11.36 -26.79 5.19
N GLU A 229 -10.55 -25.89 4.63
CA GLU A 229 -10.29 -24.54 5.19
C GLU A 229 -11.57 -23.72 5.39
N ASN A 230 -12.53 -23.80 4.45
CA ASN A 230 -13.74 -22.98 4.51
C ASN A 230 -14.69 -23.49 5.61
N GLU A 231 -14.91 -24.80 5.68
CA GLU A 231 -15.80 -25.41 6.68
C GLU A 231 -15.22 -25.26 8.10
N TYR A 232 -13.95 -25.59 8.27
CA TYR A 232 -13.28 -25.47 9.58
C TYR A 232 -13.20 -24.01 10.04
N GLY A 233 -12.87 -23.08 9.13
CA GLY A 233 -12.85 -21.65 9.42
C GLY A 233 -14.20 -21.13 9.91
N LYS A 234 -15.29 -21.49 9.20
CA LYS A 234 -16.67 -21.09 9.56
C LYS A 234 -17.11 -21.67 10.90
N GLN A 235 -16.84 -22.95 11.16
CA GLN A 235 -17.16 -23.59 12.43
C GLN A 235 -16.47 -22.86 13.61
N LYS A 236 -15.18 -22.55 13.47
CA LYS A 236 -14.41 -21.86 14.51
C LYS A 236 -14.78 -20.39 14.66
N GLU A 237 -15.29 -19.76 13.61
CA GLU A 237 -15.90 -18.45 13.69
C GLU A 237 -17.15 -18.49 14.57
N GLU A 238 -18.07 -19.43 14.32
CA GLU A 238 -19.28 -19.63 15.12
C GLU A 238 -18.97 -19.94 16.59
N GLU A 239 -17.95 -20.76 16.87
CA GLU A 239 -17.48 -21.05 18.23
C GLU A 239 -16.90 -19.83 18.96
N PHE A 240 -16.34 -18.85 18.24
CA PHE A 240 -15.77 -17.64 18.86
C PHE A 240 -16.82 -16.53 19.07
N LEU A 241 -17.93 -16.53 18.32
CA LEU A 241 -18.95 -15.50 18.38
C LEU A 241 -19.48 -15.21 19.80
N PRO A 242 -19.77 -16.19 20.67
CA PRO A 242 -20.22 -15.91 22.03
C PRO A 242 -19.20 -15.12 22.86
N ILE A 243 -17.91 -15.44 22.70
CA ILE A 243 -16.82 -14.72 23.37
C ILE A 243 -16.78 -13.28 22.87
N PHE A 244 -16.86 -13.09 21.55
CA PHE A 244 -16.91 -11.77 20.94
C PHE A 244 -18.07 -10.93 21.48
N TYR A 245 -19.30 -11.47 21.50
CA TYR A 245 -20.47 -10.73 21.99
C TYR A 245 -20.35 -10.38 23.47
N SER A 246 -19.85 -11.28 24.32
CA SER A 246 -19.65 -10.97 25.75
C SER A 246 -18.67 -9.80 25.97
N ILE A 247 -17.64 -9.70 25.14
CA ILE A 247 -16.66 -8.60 25.23
C ILE A 247 -17.31 -7.32 24.70
N ILE A 248 -18.00 -7.36 23.57
CA ILE A 248 -18.64 -6.17 22.98
C ILE A 248 -19.71 -5.58 23.91
N GLU A 249 -20.52 -6.42 24.55
CA GLU A 249 -21.55 -6.00 25.50
C GLU A 249 -20.95 -5.34 26.75
N LYS A 250 -19.85 -5.90 27.29
CA LYS A 250 -19.12 -5.36 28.44
C LYS A 250 -18.67 -3.91 28.25
N TYR A 251 -18.35 -3.50 27.01
CA TYR A 251 -17.86 -2.16 26.69
C TYR A 251 -18.89 -1.27 25.97
N ASP A 252 -20.16 -1.70 25.88
CA ASP A 252 -21.26 -0.99 25.20
C ASP A 252 -20.92 -0.51 23.76
N ILE A 253 -20.18 -1.32 23.00
CA ILE A 253 -19.82 -0.99 21.63
C ILE A 253 -20.97 -1.34 20.69
N LYS A 254 -21.61 -0.31 20.15
CA LYS A 254 -22.75 -0.47 19.24
C LYS A 254 -22.30 -0.53 17.78
N LYS A 255 -22.92 -1.43 17.02
CA LYS A 255 -22.92 -1.38 15.56
C LYS A 255 -23.65 -0.11 15.10
N PRO A 256 -23.43 0.37 13.88
CA PRO A 256 -24.24 1.46 13.31
C PRO A 256 -25.73 1.10 13.31
N ASP A 257 -26.55 2.03 13.80
CA ASP A 257 -28.01 1.97 13.73
C ASP A 257 -28.47 2.77 12.51
N ASN A 258 -29.18 2.13 11.57
CA ASN A 258 -29.72 2.73 10.36
C ASN A 258 -28.71 3.63 9.60
N PRO A 259 -27.65 3.06 9.00
CA PRO A 259 -26.63 3.87 8.32
C PRO A 259 -27.20 4.57 7.08
N GLU A 260 -27.16 5.90 7.05
CA GLU A 260 -27.64 6.71 5.92
C GLU A 260 -26.53 6.99 4.90
N THR A 261 -25.29 7.14 5.37
CA THR A 261 -24.14 7.43 4.51
C THR A 261 -23.18 6.25 4.38
N PHE A 262 -22.29 6.33 3.39
CA PHE A 262 -21.20 5.37 3.24
C PHE A 262 -20.34 5.29 4.51
N LEU A 263 -20.01 6.42 5.15
CA LEU A 263 -19.20 6.41 6.36
C LEU A 263 -19.95 5.84 7.57
N ASP A 264 -21.28 5.96 7.62
CA ASP A 264 -22.05 5.34 8.70
C ASP A 264 -22.14 3.83 8.51
N LYS A 265 -22.22 3.36 7.26
CA LYS A 265 -22.25 1.93 6.94
C LYS A 265 -20.92 1.23 7.24
N TRP A 266 -19.77 1.85 6.94
CA TRP A 266 -18.50 1.10 6.88
C TRP A 266 -17.63 1.19 8.14
N TYR A 267 -18.09 1.78 9.24
CA TYR A 267 -17.27 2.00 10.43
C TYR A 267 -18.05 1.74 11.72
N PHE A 268 -17.36 1.32 12.78
CA PHE A 268 -17.93 1.32 14.13
C PHE A 268 -18.08 2.75 14.65
N GLY A 269 -19.04 2.99 15.54
CA GLY A 269 -19.33 4.33 16.06
C GLY A 269 -18.12 5.00 16.72
N THR A 270 -17.27 4.25 17.42
CA THR A 270 -16.01 4.73 18.01
C THR A 270 -15.03 5.21 16.93
N ALA A 271 -14.75 4.38 15.92
CA ALA A 271 -13.89 4.74 14.81
C ALA A 271 -14.45 5.93 14.03
N ARG A 272 -15.78 6.01 13.84
CA ARG A 272 -16.43 7.14 13.16
C ARG A 272 -16.18 8.46 13.88
N LYS A 273 -16.34 8.49 15.22
CA LYS A 273 -16.06 9.68 16.05
C LYS A 273 -14.59 10.11 15.96
N GLU A 274 -13.66 9.16 16.01
CA GLU A 274 -12.23 9.46 15.84
C GLU A 274 -11.91 10.03 14.46
N ILE A 275 -12.55 9.52 13.40
CA ILE A 275 -12.39 10.04 12.03
C ILE A 275 -12.84 11.50 11.95
N ASP A 276 -14.02 11.82 12.50
CA ASP A 276 -14.55 13.18 12.49
C ASP A 276 -13.67 14.12 13.32
N PHE A 277 -13.19 13.65 14.48
CA PHE A 277 -12.28 14.41 15.34
C PHE A 277 -10.97 14.73 14.62
N VAL A 278 -10.29 13.74 14.03
CA VAL A 278 -9.04 13.96 13.29
C VAL A 278 -9.28 14.85 12.08
N LYS A 279 -10.39 14.66 11.35
CA LYS A 279 -10.75 15.54 10.23
C LYS A 279 -10.89 16.99 10.68
N ALA A 280 -11.61 17.24 11.77
CA ALA A 280 -11.79 18.60 12.31
C ALA A 280 -10.46 19.26 12.69
N LEU A 281 -9.49 18.49 13.23
CA LEU A 281 -8.14 18.99 13.50
C LEU A 281 -7.35 19.29 12.22
N ILE A 282 -7.47 18.46 11.18
CA ILE A 282 -6.82 18.70 9.89
C ILE A 282 -7.39 19.96 9.22
N ASP A 283 -8.69 20.19 9.31
CA ASP A 283 -9.33 21.37 8.71
C ASP A 283 -8.84 22.69 9.33
N GLN A 284 -8.33 22.67 10.57
CA GLN A 284 -7.74 23.81 11.27
C GLN A 284 -6.28 24.10 10.87
N VAL A 285 -5.62 23.25 10.10
CA VAL A 285 -4.23 23.46 9.67
C VAL A 285 -4.16 24.63 8.69
N GLU A 286 -3.27 25.61 8.90
CA GLU A 286 -3.17 26.78 8.01
C GLU A 286 -2.39 26.47 6.72
N ASP A 287 -1.27 25.74 6.81
CA ASP A 287 -0.47 25.39 5.64
C ASP A 287 -1.22 24.39 4.75
N GLU A 288 -1.71 24.85 3.60
CA GLU A 288 -2.53 24.06 2.67
C GLU A 288 -1.81 22.81 2.16
N LYS A 289 -0.50 22.87 1.95
CA LYS A 289 0.30 21.70 1.53
C LYS A 289 0.24 20.62 2.61
N THR A 290 0.51 20.99 3.86
CA THR A 290 0.44 20.11 5.03
C THR A 290 -0.98 19.59 5.26
N LYS A 291 -2.01 20.45 5.15
CA LYS A 291 -3.41 20.04 5.23
C LYS A 291 -3.74 18.95 4.21
N ASN A 292 -3.33 19.15 2.95
CA ASN A 292 -3.62 18.22 1.86
C ASN A 292 -2.96 16.85 2.06
N ILE A 293 -1.70 16.80 2.47
CA ILE A 293 -1.05 15.50 2.77
C ILE A 293 -1.68 14.82 3.99
N LEU A 294 -2.11 15.58 5.00
CA LEU A 294 -2.83 15.03 6.15
C LEU A 294 -4.19 14.43 5.75
N LYS A 295 -4.91 15.06 4.81
CA LYS A 295 -6.13 14.47 4.21
C LYS A 295 -5.82 13.15 3.52
N VAL A 296 -4.71 13.04 2.77
CA VAL A 296 -4.28 11.78 2.14
C VAL A 296 -3.95 10.70 3.19
N ILE A 297 -3.25 11.07 4.27
CA ILE A 297 -2.95 10.18 5.40
C ILE A 297 -4.25 9.68 6.06
N LEU A 298 -5.19 10.58 6.35
CA LEU A 298 -6.49 10.23 6.94
C LEU A 298 -7.26 9.33 5.99
N SER A 299 -7.34 9.65 4.69
CA SER A 299 -8.01 8.80 3.70
C SER A 299 -7.45 7.37 3.67
N ARG A 300 -6.11 7.22 3.67
CA ARG A 300 -5.49 5.89 3.74
C ARG A 300 -5.78 5.18 5.07
N THR A 301 -5.83 5.94 6.16
CA THR A 301 -6.17 5.46 7.51
C THR A 301 -7.58 4.90 7.53
N ILE A 302 -8.57 5.69 7.15
CA ILE A 302 -9.98 5.29 7.16
C ILE A 302 -10.22 4.13 6.18
N ARG A 303 -9.55 4.10 5.03
CA ARG A 303 -9.64 2.97 4.10
C ARG A 303 -9.32 1.64 4.79
N SER A 304 -8.29 1.60 5.63
CA SER A 304 -7.86 0.39 6.33
C SER A 304 -8.68 0.08 7.58
N CYS A 305 -9.48 1.03 8.07
CA CYS A 305 -10.31 0.88 9.26
C CYS A 305 -11.78 0.54 8.94
N ARG A 306 -12.11 0.29 7.66
CA ARG A 306 -13.44 -0.16 7.27
C ARG A 306 -13.79 -1.48 7.95
N ALA A 307 -15.03 -1.63 8.38
CA ALA A 307 -15.65 -2.86 8.85
C ALA A 307 -15.79 -3.84 7.68
N THR A 308 -14.69 -4.41 7.21
CA THR A 308 -14.64 -5.34 6.08
C THR A 308 -13.54 -6.37 6.32
N THR A 309 -13.55 -7.46 5.57
CA THR A 309 -12.47 -8.44 5.62
C THR A 309 -11.16 -7.85 5.04
N HIS A 310 -10.03 -8.46 5.39
CA HIS A 310 -8.73 -8.08 4.84
C HIS A 310 -8.62 -8.28 3.32
N SER A 311 -9.41 -9.18 2.71
CA SER A 311 -9.42 -9.38 1.26
C SER A 311 -10.24 -8.33 0.53
N ASP A 312 -11.27 -7.78 1.18
CA ASP A 312 -12.31 -7.03 0.48
C ASP A 312 -12.15 -5.51 0.58
N LEU A 313 -11.06 -5.04 1.22
CA LEU A 313 -10.70 -3.62 1.32
C LEU A 313 -10.73 -2.86 -0.02
N ALA A 314 -10.59 -3.57 -1.15
CA ALA A 314 -10.48 -3.01 -2.48
C ALA A 314 -11.75 -3.13 -3.35
N THR A 315 -12.75 -3.92 -2.93
CA THR A 315 -13.98 -4.16 -3.70
C THR A 315 -15.24 -3.88 -2.88
N LEU A 316 -15.18 -4.03 -1.54
CA LEU A 316 -16.26 -3.85 -0.58
C LEU A 316 -17.53 -4.64 -0.95
N ILE A 317 -17.78 -5.73 -0.23
CA ILE A 317 -18.96 -6.58 -0.45
C ILE A 317 -20.04 -6.17 0.55
N GLU A 318 -19.92 -6.64 1.80
CA GLU A 318 -20.80 -6.23 2.90
C GLU A 318 -19.99 -5.86 4.16
N PRO A 319 -20.53 -5.00 5.03
CA PRO A 319 -19.91 -4.68 6.30
C PRO A 319 -19.81 -5.91 7.20
N VAL A 320 -18.68 -6.02 7.89
CA VAL A 320 -18.38 -7.09 8.83
C VAL A 320 -18.23 -6.50 10.22
N TYR A 321 -19.27 -6.67 11.05
CA TYR A 321 -19.30 -6.16 12.43
C TYR A 321 -18.98 -7.23 13.49
N THR A 322 -18.64 -8.44 13.07
CA THR A 322 -18.26 -9.55 13.95
C THR A 322 -16.87 -10.04 13.60
N THR A 323 -16.32 -10.93 14.41
CA THR A 323 -15.14 -11.69 14.01
C THR A 323 -15.41 -12.54 12.78
N TYR A 324 -14.36 -12.79 12.00
CA TYR A 324 -14.45 -13.58 10.77
C TYR A 324 -13.21 -14.42 10.54
N TYR A 325 -13.36 -15.54 9.85
CA TYR A 325 -12.22 -16.30 9.36
C TYR A 325 -11.51 -15.56 8.21
N CYS A 326 -10.23 -15.23 8.40
CA CYS A 326 -9.45 -14.51 7.41
C CYS A 326 -8.55 -15.47 6.61
N LYS A 327 -8.88 -15.73 5.34
CA LYS A 327 -8.07 -16.57 4.43
C LYS A 327 -6.61 -16.12 4.29
N LYS A 328 -6.39 -14.80 4.27
CA LYS A 328 -5.03 -14.23 4.19
C LYS A 328 -4.18 -14.59 5.41
N HIS A 329 -4.76 -14.49 6.62
CA HIS A 329 -4.06 -14.77 7.86
C HIS A 329 -4.23 -16.22 8.35
N LYS A 330 -5.12 -17.00 7.74
CA LYS A 330 -5.48 -18.37 8.09
C LYS A 330 -5.90 -18.54 9.56
N LYS A 331 -6.65 -17.59 10.10
CA LYS A 331 -7.09 -17.54 11.51
C LYS A 331 -8.30 -16.61 11.68
N ILE A 332 -8.95 -16.64 12.85
CA ILE A 332 -10.01 -15.68 13.18
C ILE A 332 -9.41 -14.28 13.38
N CYS A 333 -10.02 -13.29 12.73
CA CYS A 333 -9.67 -11.88 12.83
C CYS A 333 -10.85 -11.06 13.35
N LYS A 334 -10.56 -9.85 13.83
CA LYS A 334 -11.56 -8.89 14.31
C LYS A 334 -11.73 -7.72 13.35
N PRO A 335 -12.87 -7.01 13.41
CA PRO A 335 -12.98 -5.65 12.91
C PRO A 335 -12.12 -4.68 13.73
N LEU A 336 -12.03 -3.43 13.27
CA LEU A 336 -11.28 -2.37 13.93
C LEU A 336 -12.23 -1.35 14.56
N PHE A 337 -11.93 -0.99 15.81
CA PHE A 337 -12.76 -0.10 16.62
C PHE A 337 -12.16 1.30 16.77
N THR A 338 -10.87 1.44 16.45
CA THR A 338 -10.11 2.69 16.49
C THR A 338 -9.26 2.83 15.22
N ILE A 339 -9.01 4.08 14.80
CA ILE A 339 -8.11 4.43 13.72
C ILE A 339 -6.67 4.69 14.20
N SER A 340 -6.45 4.85 15.51
CA SER A 340 -5.20 5.32 16.13
C SER A 340 -3.95 4.57 15.63
N LYS A 341 -4.01 3.24 15.59
CA LYS A 341 -2.90 2.40 15.10
C LYS A 341 -2.53 2.69 13.64
N TRP A 342 -3.53 2.82 12.78
CA TRP A 342 -3.30 3.05 11.34
C TRP A 342 -2.91 4.48 11.05
N TRP A 343 -3.49 5.45 11.77
CA TRP A 343 -3.08 6.85 11.73
C TRP A 343 -1.58 6.96 12.02
N LYS A 344 -1.12 6.48 13.18
CA LYS A 344 0.31 6.52 13.57
C LYS A 344 1.21 5.86 12.52
N LYS A 345 0.79 4.69 12.03
CA LYS A 345 1.56 3.93 11.03
C LYS A 345 1.70 4.69 9.72
N TYR A 346 0.61 5.23 9.19
CA TYR A 346 0.60 5.90 7.89
C TYR A 346 1.19 7.31 7.95
N SER A 347 1.05 8.00 9.07
CA SER A 347 1.78 9.25 9.35
C SER A 347 3.29 9.04 9.32
N ARG A 348 3.80 8.03 10.05
CA ARG A 348 5.24 7.70 10.07
C ARG A 348 5.75 7.24 8.70
N ASP A 349 5.02 6.36 8.03
CA ASP A 349 5.35 5.87 6.68
C ASP A 349 5.41 7.04 5.68
N THR A 350 4.47 7.98 5.76
CA THR A 350 4.41 9.15 4.87
C THR A 350 5.60 10.09 5.09
N VAL A 351 5.88 10.47 6.33
CA VAL A 351 7.05 11.32 6.66
C VAL A 351 8.34 10.68 6.19
N LYS A 352 8.52 9.37 6.44
CA LYS A 352 9.69 8.62 5.97
C LYS A 352 9.83 8.70 4.44
N ARG A 353 8.76 8.40 3.71
CA ARG A 353 8.75 8.35 2.24
C ARG A 353 8.97 9.73 1.60
N LEU A 354 8.42 10.79 2.18
CA LEU A 354 8.66 12.17 1.75
C LEU A 354 10.13 12.54 1.95
N ASN A 355 10.72 12.17 3.08
CA ASN A 355 12.13 12.42 3.37
C ASN A 355 13.07 11.61 2.46
N GLU A 356 12.71 10.37 2.12
CA GLU A 356 13.41 9.57 1.09
C GLU A 356 13.35 10.27 -0.26
N PHE A 357 12.15 10.63 -0.74
CA PHE A 357 11.99 11.29 -2.05
C PHE A 357 12.70 12.64 -2.13
N LYS A 358 12.82 13.37 -1.02
CA LYS A 358 13.59 14.63 -0.94
C LYS A 358 15.04 14.47 -1.44
N GLN A 359 15.64 13.28 -1.32
CA GLN A 359 17.02 13.02 -1.77
C GLN A 359 17.14 12.76 -3.28
N TYR A 360 16.05 12.36 -3.94
CA TYR A 360 16.03 11.97 -5.35
C TYR A 360 15.40 13.03 -6.25
N ARG A 361 14.53 13.86 -5.68
CA ARG A 361 13.80 14.86 -6.44
C ARG A 361 14.73 15.95 -6.99
N THR A 362 14.38 16.46 -8.16
CA THR A 362 15.03 17.65 -8.74
C THR A 362 14.17 18.89 -8.55
N ASP A 363 14.68 20.03 -8.99
CA ASP A 363 13.97 21.32 -8.96
C ASP A 363 12.99 21.52 -10.11
N THR A 364 12.87 20.56 -11.03
CA THR A 364 11.88 20.66 -12.10
C THR A 364 10.45 20.68 -11.56
N VAL A 365 9.58 21.35 -12.29
CA VAL A 365 8.18 21.57 -11.92
C VAL A 365 7.27 20.45 -12.42
N GLN A 366 6.39 19.98 -11.54
CA GLN A 366 5.33 19.04 -11.87
C GLN A 366 3.99 19.59 -11.39
N VAL A 367 2.93 19.26 -12.12
CA VAL A 367 1.56 19.59 -11.72
C VAL A 367 0.61 18.55 -12.31
N CYS A 368 -0.36 18.13 -11.53
CA CYS A 368 -1.54 17.41 -12.03
C CYS A 368 -2.74 18.36 -11.96
N PHE A 369 -3.33 18.65 -13.12
CA PHE A 369 -4.57 19.41 -13.23
C PHE A 369 -5.78 18.47 -13.07
N ASN A 370 -6.79 18.94 -12.34
CA ASN A 370 -8.07 18.23 -12.28
C ASN A 370 -8.91 18.61 -13.51
N GLY A 371 -9.29 17.63 -14.32
CA GLY A 371 -10.10 17.87 -15.51
C GLY A 371 -10.23 16.65 -16.39
N ASP A 372 -11.12 16.75 -17.37
CA ASP A 372 -11.30 15.74 -18.41
C ASP A 372 -10.34 16.01 -19.57
N SER A 373 -9.46 15.05 -19.84
CA SER A 373 -8.42 15.14 -20.88
C SER A 373 -8.97 15.33 -22.29
N THR A 374 -10.26 15.07 -22.53
CA THR A 374 -10.93 15.31 -23.81
C THR A 374 -11.37 16.76 -24.01
N THR A 375 -11.48 17.55 -22.93
CA THR A 375 -12.06 18.91 -22.98
C THR A 375 -11.22 19.99 -22.30
N ILE A 376 -10.23 19.62 -21.49
CA ILE A 376 -9.38 20.57 -20.77
C ILE A 376 -8.57 21.47 -21.73
N ASP A 377 -8.61 22.77 -21.49
CA ASP A 377 -7.73 23.74 -22.16
C ASP A 377 -6.37 23.76 -21.45
N LEU A 378 -5.50 22.85 -21.87
CA LEU A 378 -4.23 22.62 -21.20
C LEU A 378 -3.29 23.84 -21.29
N GLU A 379 -3.30 24.58 -22.40
CA GLU A 379 -2.48 25.78 -22.55
C GLU A 379 -2.93 26.84 -21.54
N ARG A 380 -4.24 27.08 -21.43
CA ARG A 380 -4.78 27.99 -20.42
C ARG A 380 -4.44 27.57 -18.99
N GLU A 381 -4.55 26.29 -18.64
CA GLU A 381 -4.22 25.80 -17.30
C GLU A 381 -2.73 25.96 -16.97
N ILE A 382 -1.83 25.66 -17.93
CA ILE A 382 -0.39 25.89 -17.77
C ILE A 382 -0.09 27.38 -17.57
N GLU A 383 -0.69 28.24 -18.38
CA GLU A 383 -0.51 29.69 -18.29
C GLU A 383 -1.03 30.26 -16.98
N ASN A 384 -2.17 29.77 -16.48
CA ASN A 384 -2.72 30.14 -15.17
C ASN A 384 -1.83 29.66 -14.01
N PHE A 385 -1.24 28.46 -14.13
CA PHE A 385 -0.30 27.94 -13.13
C PHE A 385 0.97 28.79 -13.06
N GLY A 386 1.44 29.27 -14.21
CA GLY A 386 2.54 30.23 -14.31
C GLY A 386 3.91 29.67 -13.92
N GLY A 387 4.84 30.60 -13.62
CA GLY A 387 6.20 30.30 -13.20
C GLY A 387 7.03 29.56 -14.25
N GLU A 388 8.03 28.81 -13.77
CA GLU A 388 9.00 28.09 -14.61
C GLU A 388 8.33 27.09 -15.57
N LEU A 389 7.20 26.49 -15.18
CA LEU A 389 6.48 25.56 -16.06
C LEU A 389 5.90 26.26 -17.29
N ALA A 390 5.24 27.41 -17.10
CA ALA A 390 4.69 28.19 -18.20
C ALA A 390 5.80 28.75 -19.10
N GLU A 391 6.90 29.24 -18.51
CA GLU A 391 8.07 29.71 -19.25
C GLU A 391 8.69 28.60 -20.11
N SER A 392 8.92 27.43 -19.52
CA SER A 392 9.43 26.24 -20.23
C SER A 392 8.46 25.79 -21.32
N TYR A 393 7.14 25.83 -21.07
CA TYR A 393 6.12 25.45 -22.04
C TYR A 393 6.09 26.38 -23.25
N ARG A 394 6.17 27.70 -23.05
CA ARG A 394 6.23 28.66 -24.17
C ARG A 394 7.46 28.46 -25.05
N LYS A 395 8.60 28.10 -24.45
CA LYS A 395 9.88 27.92 -25.15
C LYS A 395 9.98 26.57 -25.87
N ASN A 396 9.71 25.47 -25.17
CA ASN A 396 10.02 24.12 -25.64
C ASN A 396 8.77 23.30 -26.01
N LYS A 397 7.57 23.77 -25.62
CA LYS A 397 6.30 23.03 -25.69
C LYS A 397 6.41 21.64 -25.04
N ILE A 398 5.36 20.82 -25.15
CA ILE A 398 5.36 19.45 -24.63
C ILE A 398 6.18 18.58 -25.58
N LYS A 399 7.17 17.86 -25.05
CA LYS A 399 8.05 17.01 -25.85
C LYS A 399 7.36 15.74 -26.33
N GLY A 400 6.56 15.14 -25.45
CA GLY A 400 5.92 13.86 -25.71
C GLY A 400 4.97 13.45 -24.59
N ILE A 401 4.21 12.38 -24.87
CA ILE A 401 3.22 11.82 -23.97
C ILE A 401 3.74 10.49 -23.44
N PHE A 402 3.64 10.28 -22.12
CA PHE A 402 3.84 8.99 -21.50
C PHE A 402 2.69 8.72 -20.52
N SER A 403 1.88 7.71 -20.81
CA SER A 403 0.66 7.43 -20.05
C SER A 403 0.31 5.96 -20.08
N SER A 404 -0.42 5.50 -19.07
CA SER A 404 -0.90 4.12 -19.05
C SER A 404 -1.98 3.97 -20.13
N PRO A 405 -2.06 2.82 -20.82
CA PRO A 405 -3.23 2.57 -21.66
C PRO A 405 -4.50 2.73 -20.80
N PRO A 406 -5.56 3.36 -21.31
CA PRO A 406 -6.80 3.47 -20.57
C PRO A 406 -7.26 2.04 -20.22
N TYR A 407 -7.40 1.77 -18.93
CA TYR A 407 -7.97 0.51 -18.48
C TYR A 407 -9.46 0.55 -18.81
N VAL A 408 -9.85 -0.10 -19.91
CA VAL A 408 -11.25 -0.29 -20.32
C VAL A 408 -11.90 -1.33 -19.44
#